data_AF-A0A920RVJ8-F1
#
_entry.id   AF-A0A920RVJ8-F1
#
_cell.length_a   1.000
_cell.length_b   1.000
_cell.length_c   1.000
_cell.angle_alpha   90.00
_cell.angle_beta   90.00
_cell.angle_gamma   90.00
#
_symmetry.space_group_name_H-M   'P 1'
#
loop_
_entity.id
_entity.type
_entity.pdbx_description
1 polymer ?
#
loop_
_entity_poly.entity_id
_entity_poly.type
_entity_poly.pdbx_seq_one_letter_code
_entity_poly.pdbx_strand_id
1 'polypeptide(L)'
;MPRESKGRDFLPRSTLMDQPLEKLFLWSENEWKKNTQETSLQRPGYSGWLRNIAVALGNAESTEGILSALKSRANEKSTMVKEHVLWALEQHKEERN
;
A
#
# COMPACT_ATOMS: atom_id res chain seq x y z
N MET A 1 31.95 -30.14 -8.98
CA MET A 1 31.84 -28.68 -9.18
C MET A 1 30.54 -28.21 -8.54
N PRO A 2 30.55 -27.33 -7.53
CA PRO A 2 29.31 -26.81 -6.95
C PRO A 2 28.81 -25.61 -7.75
N ARG A 3 27.49 -25.58 -7.99
CA ARG A 3 26.78 -24.48 -8.65
C ARG A 3 26.58 -23.36 -7.64
N GLU A 4 27.26 -22.23 -7.85
CA GLU A 4 26.99 -21.00 -7.11
C GLU A 4 25.63 -20.43 -7.53
N SER A 5 24.60 -20.72 -6.73
CA SER A 5 23.34 -20.01 -6.79
C SER A 5 23.56 -18.60 -6.24
N LYS A 6 23.80 -17.65 -7.15
CA LYS A 6 23.94 -16.21 -6.85
C LYS A 6 22.63 -15.72 -6.21
N GLY A 7 22.58 -15.70 -4.88
CA GLY A 7 21.50 -15.13 -4.07
C GLY A 7 21.38 -13.63 -4.27
N ARG A 8 20.82 -13.20 -5.41
CA ARG A 8 20.40 -11.82 -5.68
C ARG A 8 18.88 -11.66 -5.71
N ASP A 9 18.13 -12.69 -5.36
CA ASP A 9 16.65 -12.67 -5.27
C ASP A 9 16.11 -12.11 -3.95
N PHE A 10 16.98 -11.77 -2.99
CA PHE A 10 16.60 -11.31 -1.65
C PHE A 10 17.06 -9.89 -1.32
N LEU A 11 17.48 -9.10 -2.31
CA LEU A 11 17.73 -7.68 -2.06
C LEU A 11 16.37 -7.00 -1.85
N PRO A 12 16.12 -6.37 -0.69
CA PRO A 12 14.99 -5.47 -0.54
C PRO A 12 15.08 -4.46 -1.68
N ARG A 13 14.07 -4.38 -2.54
CA ARG A 13 13.96 -3.20 -3.41
C ARG A 13 13.73 -2.03 -2.47
N SER A 14 14.80 -1.27 -2.18
CA SER A 14 14.84 -0.15 -1.24
C SER A 14 13.70 0.85 -1.49
N THR A 15 13.21 0.95 -2.73
CA THR A 15 12.06 1.78 -3.12
C THR A 15 10.78 1.49 -2.33
N LEU A 16 10.58 0.27 -1.83
CA LEU A 16 9.41 -0.09 -1.02
C LEU A 16 9.60 0.13 0.48
N MET A 17 10.83 0.03 0.99
CA MET A 17 11.10 0.05 2.44
C MET A 17 11.35 1.46 2.99
N ASP A 18 11.76 2.41 2.15
CA ASP A 18 12.03 3.80 2.55
C ASP A 18 10.92 4.80 2.18
N GLN A 19 9.79 4.32 1.63
CA GLN A 19 8.70 5.19 1.24
C GLN A 19 7.57 5.22 2.27
N PRO A 20 7.03 6.41 2.58
CA PRO A 20 5.91 6.51 3.49
C PRO A 20 4.65 5.88 2.87
N LEU A 21 3.83 5.27 3.72
CA LEU A 21 2.68 4.45 3.29
C LEU A 21 1.69 5.23 2.43
N GLU A 22 1.49 6.51 2.71
CA GLU A 22 0.62 7.39 1.91
C GLU A 22 1.14 7.58 0.48
N LYS A 23 2.45 7.54 0.24
CA LYS A 23 3.01 7.58 -1.12
C LYS A 23 2.82 6.25 -1.85
N LEU A 24 3.05 5.14 -1.16
CA LEU A 24 2.79 3.80 -1.70
C LEU A 24 1.31 3.61 -2.01
N PHE A 25 0.43 4.24 -1.24
CA PHE A 25 -1.00 4.24 -1.48
C PHE A 25 -1.39 5.01 -2.74
N LEU A 26 -0.63 6.04 -3.15
CA LEU A 26 -0.93 6.85 -4.32
C LEU A 26 -0.41 6.26 -5.64
N TRP A 27 0.36 5.17 -5.61
CA TRP A 27 0.85 4.51 -6.81
C TRP A 27 -0.28 4.03 -7.71
N SER A 28 -0.21 4.35 -8.99
CA SER A 28 -1.07 3.75 -10.00
C SER A 28 -0.82 2.25 -10.14
N GLU A 29 -1.77 1.52 -10.74
CA GLU A 29 -1.61 0.08 -11.00
C GLU A 29 -0.33 -0.22 -11.81
N ASN A 30 0.02 0.66 -12.74
CA ASN A 30 1.21 0.50 -13.56
C ASN A 30 2.51 0.70 -12.75
N GLU A 31 2.55 1.69 -11.86
CA GLU A 31 3.68 1.90 -10.94
C GLU A 31 3.81 0.75 -9.95
N TRP A 32 2.70 0.33 -9.35
CA TRP A 32 2.66 -0.85 -8.50
C TRP A 32 3.20 -2.07 -9.23
N LYS A 33 2.73 -2.34 -10.45
CA LYS A 33 3.19 -3.47 -11.26
C LYS A 33 4.69 -3.37 -11.55
N LYS A 34 5.20 -2.21 -11.94
CA LYS A 34 6.62 -2.00 -12.22
C LYS A 34 7.51 -2.20 -10.98
N ASN A 35 7.05 -1.75 -9.82
CA ASN A 35 7.84 -1.82 -8.58
C ASN A 35 7.72 -3.16 -7.84
N THR A 36 6.57 -3.84 -7.94
CA THR A 36 6.29 -5.13 -7.29
C THR A 36 6.44 -6.33 -8.23
N GLN A 37 6.93 -6.11 -9.45
CA GLN A 37 7.23 -7.16 -10.43
C GLN A 37 8.11 -8.25 -9.81
N GLU A 38 7.67 -9.52 -9.80
CA GLU A 38 8.42 -10.66 -9.23
C GLU A 38 8.42 -10.76 -7.69
N THR A 39 7.59 -10.00 -6.99
CA THR A 39 7.40 -10.14 -5.53
C THR A 39 6.13 -10.94 -5.20
N SER A 40 6.06 -11.52 -3.99
CA SER A 40 4.85 -12.21 -3.52
C SER A 40 3.62 -11.29 -3.40
N LEU A 41 3.80 -9.97 -3.48
CA LEU A 41 2.73 -8.97 -3.46
C LEU A 41 1.80 -9.07 -4.67
N GLN A 42 2.19 -9.75 -5.76
CA GLN A 42 1.31 -9.95 -6.91
C GLN A 42 0.15 -10.92 -6.64
N ARG A 43 0.26 -11.80 -5.64
CA ARG A 43 -0.77 -12.81 -5.33
C ARG A 43 -2.13 -12.21 -4.98
N PRO A 44 -2.24 -11.19 -4.09
CA PRO A 44 -3.50 -10.49 -3.83
C PRO A 44 -3.90 -9.47 -4.91
N GLY A 45 -3.00 -9.15 -5.86
CA GLY A 45 -3.22 -8.13 -6.87
C GLY A 45 -3.20 -6.69 -6.33
N TYR A 46 -3.36 -5.72 -7.23
CA TYR A 46 -3.32 -4.29 -6.90
C TYR A 46 -4.43 -3.85 -5.93
N SER A 47 -5.65 -4.36 -6.09
CA SER A 47 -6.75 -4.07 -5.16
C SER A 47 -6.48 -4.59 -3.75
N GLY A 48 -5.89 -5.79 -3.60
CA GLY A 48 -5.53 -6.33 -2.29
C GLY A 48 -4.36 -5.59 -1.65
N TRP A 49 -3.41 -5.10 -2.46
CA TRP A 49 -2.36 -4.18 -2.02
C TRP A 49 -2.94 -2.89 -1.43
N LEU A 50 -3.83 -2.22 -2.16
CA LEU A 50 -4.48 -0.98 -1.70
C LEU A 50 -5.30 -1.22 -0.43
N ARG A 51 -6.05 -2.31 -0.36
CA ARG A 51 -6.79 -2.70 0.85
C ARG A 51 -5.87 -2.80 2.06
N ASN A 52 -4.74 -3.52 1.92
CA ASN A 52 -3.81 -3.72 3.03
C ASN A 52 -3.17 -2.39 3.48
N ILE A 53 -2.83 -1.52 2.54
CA ILE A 53 -2.32 -0.18 2.89
C ILE A 53 -3.41 0.67 3.54
N ALA A 54 -4.65 0.65 3.04
CA ALA A 54 -5.75 1.40 3.65
C ALA A 54 -5.95 1.00 5.13
N VAL A 55 -5.85 -0.29 5.44
CA VAL A 55 -5.88 -0.78 6.83
C VAL A 55 -4.69 -0.27 7.63
N ALA A 56 -3.47 -0.36 7.08
CA ALA A 56 -2.28 0.13 7.75
C ALA A 56 -2.33 1.64 8.02
N LEU A 57 -2.86 2.41 7.08
CA LEU A 57 -3.08 3.85 7.20
C LEU A 57 -4.11 4.18 8.29
N GLY A 58 -5.23 3.44 8.35
CA GLY A 58 -6.24 3.63 9.40
C GLY A 58 -5.77 3.26 10.82
N ASN A 59 -4.74 2.41 10.93
CA ASN A 59 -4.09 2.07 12.20
C ASN A 59 -2.91 2.99 12.54
N ALA A 60 -2.49 3.85 11.62
CA ALA A 60 -1.38 4.77 11.82
C ALA A 60 -1.87 6.06 12.47
N GLU A 61 -0.95 6.82 13.05
CA GLU A 61 -1.26 8.13 13.64
C GLU A 61 -1.86 9.08 12.59
N SER A 62 -2.91 9.80 12.97
CA SER A 62 -3.62 10.71 12.09
C SER A 62 -2.74 11.87 11.62
N THR A 63 -2.29 11.83 10.36
CA THR A 63 -1.57 12.93 9.72
C THR A 63 -2.32 13.49 8.51
N GLU A 64 -2.07 14.75 8.15
CA GLU A 64 -2.69 15.38 6.97
C GLU A 64 -2.37 14.64 5.67
N GLY A 65 -1.16 14.08 5.55
CA GLY A 65 -0.74 13.28 4.40
C GLY A 65 -1.57 12.01 4.24
N ILE A 66 -1.83 11.29 5.34
CA ILE A 66 -2.63 10.07 5.35
C ILE A 66 -4.09 10.38 5.01
N LEU A 67 -4.68 11.40 5.64
CA LEU A 67 -6.05 11.82 5.37
C LEU A 67 -6.24 12.25 3.90
N SER A 68 -5.27 12.98 3.34
CA SER A 68 -5.30 13.39 1.93
C SER A 68 -5.22 12.20 0.99
N ALA A 69 -4.30 11.25 1.25
CA ALA A 69 -4.16 10.04 0.44
C ALA A 69 -5.41 9.14 0.48
N LEU A 70 -6.01 8.94 1.67
CA LEU A 70 -7.27 8.22 1.83
C LEU A 70 -8.42 8.92 1.06
N LYS A 71 -8.57 10.24 1.20
CA LYS A 71 -9.59 11.02 0.47
C LYS A 71 -9.41 10.93 -1.05
N SER A 72 -8.17 10.94 -1.53
CA SER A 72 -7.86 10.81 -2.96
C SER A 72 -8.37 9.50 -3.58
N ARG A 73 -8.58 8.45 -2.78
CA ARG A 73 -9.09 7.15 -3.22
C ARG A 73 -10.48 6.79 -2.70
N ALA A 74 -11.19 7.74 -2.10
CA ALA A 74 -12.58 7.52 -1.67
C ALA A 74 -13.52 7.15 -2.83
N ASN A 75 -13.14 7.49 -4.07
CA ASN A 75 -13.87 7.17 -5.31
C ASN A 75 -13.27 6.01 -6.11
N GLU A 76 -12.47 5.14 -5.48
CA GLU A 76 -11.89 3.97 -6.14
C GLU A 76 -12.98 3.02 -6.68
N LYS A 77 -12.74 2.42 -7.86
CA LYS A 77 -13.75 1.57 -8.52
C LYS A 77 -13.99 0.26 -7.79
N SER A 78 -13.00 -0.21 -7.03
CA SER A 78 -13.11 -1.43 -6.23
C SER A 78 -13.89 -1.16 -4.95
N THR A 79 -15.05 -1.81 -4.81
CA THR A 79 -15.88 -1.75 -3.59
C THR A 79 -15.07 -2.13 -2.35
N MET A 80 -14.27 -3.19 -2.44
CA MET A 80 -13.40 -3.65 -1.36
C MET A 80 -12.42 -2.56 -0.90
N VAL A 81 -11.73 -1.88 -1.82
CA VAL A 81 -10.80 -0.81 -1.45
C VAL A 81 -11.56 0.37 -0.86
N LYS A 82 -12.68 0.75 -1.48
CA LYS A 82 -13.52 1.86 -1.02
C LYS A 82 -14.02 1.66 0.42
N GLU A 83 -14.50 0.48 0.76
CA GLU A 83 -14.95 0.16 2.12
C GLU A 83 -13.83 0.34 3.15
N HIS A 84 -12.62 -0.13 2.86
CA HIS A 84 -11.48 -0.03 3.79
C HIS A 84 -10.95 1.41 3.89
N VAL A 85 -11.02 2.19 2.79
CA VAL A 85 -10.69 3.63 2.81
C VAL A 85 -11.67 4.40 3.68
N LEU A 86 -12.97 4.12 3.57
CA LEU A 86 -13.99 4.77 4.40
C LEU A 86 -13.83 4.41 5.87
N TRP A 87 -13.55 3.13 6.16
CA TRP A 87 -13.24 2.68 7.53
C TRP A 87 -12.03 3.41 8.10
N ALA A 88 -10.93 3.52 7.35
CA ALA A 88 -9.72 4.22 7.81
C ALA A 88 -9.99 5.72 8.07
N LEU A 89 -10.78 6.37 7.22
CA LEU A 89 -11.21 7.75 7.45
C LEU A 89 -12.08 7.91 8.72
N GLU A 90 -12.87 6.90 9.07
CA GLU A 90 -13.64 6.90 10.32
C GLU A 90 -12.73 6.74 11.54
N GLN A 91 -11.74 5.85 11.50
CA GLN A 91 -10.78 5.68 12.60
C GLN A 91 -10.07 6.99 12.96
N HIS A 92 -9.61 7.75 11.97
CA HIS A 92 -8.98 9.05 12.21
C HIS A 92 -9.96 10.14 12.71
N LYS A 93 -11.27 9.98 12.54
CA LYS A 93 -12.25 10.88 13.17
C LYS A 93 -12.48 10.52 14.62
N GLU A 94 -12.56 9.23 14.94
CA GLU A 94 -12.70 8.74 16.31
C GLU A 94 -11.46 9.10 17.16
N GLU A 95 -10.25 8.98 16.62
CA GLU A 95 -9.00 9.34 17.32
C GLU A 95 -8.87 10.83 17.65
N ARG A 96 -9.53 11.71 16.87
CA ARG A 96 -9.49 13.17 17.07
C ARG A 96 -10.58 13.69 18.02
N ASN A 97 -11.47 12.84 18.50
CA ASN A 97 -12.58 13.17 19.40
C ASN A 97 -12.26 12.77 20.84
#